data_AF-A0A1I6IWW1-F1
#
_entry.id   AF-A0A1I6IWW1-F1
#
_cell.length_a   1.000
_cell.length_b   1.000
_cell.length_c   1.000
_cell.angle_alpha   90.00
_cell.angle_beta   90.00
_cell.angle_gamma   90.00
#
_symmetry.space_group_name_H-M   'P 1'
#
loop_
_entity.id
_entity.type
_entity.pdbx_description
1 polymer ?
#
loop_
_entity_poly.entity_id
_entity_poly.type
_entity_poly.pdbx_seq_one_letter_code
_entity_poly.pdbx_strand_id
1 'polypeptide(L)'
;MKKMTTLKASVLTVCLAAAVSGAWAREKVTMIAAGTPVQLRAHSSNHEIAKVHRMQMLFAPGLDDNCTSVYLYSDTDVVLYATLLKAVTSKLSYKLVYSIETDTRGPWGDPQSCMLTSVTIHQ
;
A
#
# COMPACT_ATOMS: atom_id res chain seq x y z
N MET A 1 42.22 48.50 -37.47
CA MET A 1 42.26 47.41 -36.46
C MET A 1 41.13 47.67 -35.45
N LYS A 2 40.02 46.94 -35.54
CA LYS A 2 38.80 47.16 -34.72
C LYS A 2 38.81 46.14 -33.58
N LYS A 3 38.90 46.61 -32.33
CA LYS A 3 38.82 45.77 -31.11
C LYS A 3 37.35 45.43 -30.85
N MET A 4 37.06 44.13 -30.76
CA MET A 4 35.73 43.61 -30.47
C MET A 4 35.79 42.98 -29.08
N THR A 5 35.23 43.67 -28.09
CA THR A 5 35.14 43.21 -26.69
C THR A 5 33.91 42.32 -26.53
N THR A 6 34.14 41.04 -26.28
CA THR A 6 33.12 40.04 -25.97
C THR A 6 32.61 40.21 -24.54
N LEU A 7 31.32 40.55 -24.37
CA LEU A 7 30.62 40.47 -23.09
C LEU A 7 30.50 38.99 -22.68
N LYS A 8 31.05 38.61 -21.53
CA LYS A 8 30.73 37.35 -20.87
C LYS A 8 29.49 37.55 -20.00
N ALA A 9 28.37 36.99 -20.43
CA ALA A 9 27.14 36.94 -19.65
C ALA A 9 27.33 35.96 -18.48
N SER A 10 27.23 36.47 -17.25
CA SER A 10 27.09 35.69 -16.03
C SER A 10 25.80 34.87 -16.09
N VAL A 11 25.92 33.55 -16.14
CA VAL A 11 24.80 32.64 -15.89
C VAL A 11 24.84 32.29 -14.41
N LEU A 12 24.02 33.01 -13.63
CA LEU A 12 23.76 32.70 -12.23
C LEU A 12 22.87 31.45 -12.18
N THR A 13 23.49 30.27 -12.10
CA THR A 13 22.77 29.01 -11.91
C THR A 13 22.20 28.99 -10.49
N VAL A 14 20.94 29.39 -10.35
CA VAL A 14 20.17 29.18 -9.14
C VAL A 14 19.83 27.70 -9.07
N CYS A 15 20.61 26.94 -8.31
CA CYS A 15 20.26 25.58 -7.91
C CYS A 15 19.05 25.66 -6.97
N LEU A 16 17.85 25.64 -7.55
CA LEU A 16 16.62 25.40 -6.84
C LEU A 16 16.67 23.94 -6.34
N ALA A 17 17.27 23.74 -5.18
CA ALA A 17 17.17 22.49 -4.43
C ALA A 17 15.69 22.34 -4.07
N ALA A 18 14.95 21.69 -4.96
CA ALA A 18 13.60 21.26 -4.73
C ALA A 18 13.62 20.44 -3.44
N ALA A 19 13.04 21.04 -2.40
CA ALA A 19 12.76 20.37 -1.16
C ALA A 19 11.98 19.10 -1.50
N VAL A 20 12.68 17.96 -1.47
CA VAL A 20 12.11 16.64 -1.22
C VAL A 20 11.56 16.70 0.21
N SER A 21 10.45 17.43 0.34
CA SER A 21 9.58 17.37 1.49
C SER A 21 9.07 15.95 1.52
N GLY A 22 9.45 15.23 2.58
CA GLY A 22 9.01 13.86 2.80
C GLY A 22 7.49 13.81 2.84
N ALA A 23 6.89 13.42 1.72
CA ALA A 23 5.61 12.76 1.75
C ALA A 23 5.87 11.43 2.47
N TRP A 24 5.48 11.36 3.74
CA TRP A 24 5.46 10.11 4.49
C TRP A 24 4.66 9.13 3.64
N ALA A 25 5.30 8.05 3.18
CA ALA A 25 4.62 7.05 2.38
C ALA A 25 3.43 6.55 3.21
N ARG A 26 2.21 6.83 2.74
CA ARG A 26 0.96 6.43 3.40
C ARG A 26 0.63 4.96 3.21
N GLU A 27 1.58 4.23 2.65
CA GLU A 27 1.51 2.81 2.42
C GLU A 27 2.76 2.14 2.97
N LYS A 28 2.60 0.90 3.40
CA LYS A 28 3.69 -0.02 3.73
C LYS A 28 3.68 -1.19 2.79
N VAL A 29 4.86 -1.78 2.66
CA VAL A 29 5.11 -2.91 1.76
C VAL A 29 5.69 -4.05 2.58
N THR A 30 5.02 -5.19 2.55
CA THR A 30 5.48 -6.40 3.25
C THR A 30 5.59 -7.55 2.25
N MET A 31 6.72 -8.25 2.29
CA MET A 31 6.93 -9.47 1.50
C MET A 31 6.54 -10.69 2.33
N ILE A 32 5.68 -11.53 1.78
CA ILE A 32 5.31 -12.83 2.35
C ILE A 32 6.03 -13.91 1.54
N ALA A 33 6.83 -14.73 2.23
CA ALA A 33 7.52 -15.83 1.60
C ALA A 33 6.57 -17.00 1.30
N ALA A 34 6.92 -17.81 0.30
CA ALA A 34 6.20 -19.03 -0.01
C ALA A 34 6.09 -19.93 1.23
N GLY A 35 4.89 -20.45 1.48
CA GLY A 35 4.62 -21.34 2.61
C GLY A 35 4.53 -20.66 3.99
N THR A 36 4.68 -19.34 4.10
CA THR A 36 4.44 -18.62 5.36
C THR A 36 3.02 -18.91 5.86
N PRO A 37 2.84 -19.28 7.15
CA PRO A 37 1.51 -19.52 7.70
C PRO A 37 0.76 -18.20 7.81
N VAL A 38 -0.28 -18.05 7.00
CA VAL A 38 -1.20 -16.91 7.00
C VAL A 38 -2.63 -17.42 7.13
N GLN A 39 -3.53 -16.58 7.65
CA GLN A 39 -4.95 -16.93 7.79
C GLN A 39 -5.80 -15.91 7.06
N LEU A 40 -6.48 -16.35 5.99
CA LEU A 40 -7.48 -15.55 5.31
C LEU A 40 -8.86 -15.89 5.89
N ARG A 41 -9.52 -14.91 6.50
CA ARG A 41 -10.85 -15.05 7.10
C ARG A 41 -11.86 -14.18 6.37
N ALA A 42 -13.03 -14.74 6.11
CA ALA A 42 -14.15 -14.00 5.55
C ALA A 42 -14.97 -13.37 6.68
N HIS A 43 -15.31 -12.09 6.51
CA HIS A 43 -16.16 -11.34 7.40
C HIS A 43 -17.20 -10.56 6.58
N SER A 44 -18.17 -9.97 7.27
CA SER A 44 -19.16 -9.07 6.68
C SER A 44 -19.19 -7.79 7.50
N SER A 45 -19.06 -6.62 6.87
CA SER A 45 -19.28 -5.35 7.57
C SER A 45 -20.64 -4.77 7.26
N ASN A 46 -21.35 -4.34 8.30
CA ASN A 46 -22.52 -3.48 8.23
C ASN A 46 -22.08 -2.09 8.66
N HIS A 47 -21.64 -1.27 7.72
CA HIS A 47 -21.29 0.14 7.98
C HIS A 47 -22.20 1.13 7.24
N GLU A 48 -22.94 0.70 6.23
CA GLU A 48 -23.94 1.51 5.55
C GLU A 48 -25.33 0.88 5.65
N ILE A 49 -26.35 1.73 5.85
CA ILE A 49 -27.74 1.39 6.18
C ILE A 49 -28.43 0.47 5.12
N ALA A 50 -27.77 0.11 4.02
CA ALA A 50 -28.37 -0.66 2.94
C ALA A 50 -27.53 -1.79 2.33
N LYS A 51 -26.23 -1.94 2.63
CA LYS A 51 -25.39 -2.97 1.98
C LYS A 51 -24.38 -3.60 2.93
N VAL A 52 -24.48 -4.93 3.05
CA VAL A 52 -23.47 -5.78 3.69
C VAL A 52 -22.31 -5.93 2.71
N HIS A 53 -21.16 -5.36 3.03
CA HIS A 53 -19.95 -5.55 2.23
C HIS A 53 -19.27 -6.86 2.61
N ARG A 54 -18.76 -7.57 1.61
CA ARG A 54 -18.04 -8.84 1.82
C ARG A 54 -16.58 -8.51 2.08
N MET A 55 -16.16 -8.72 3.30
CA MET A 55 -14.82 -8.37 3.73
C MET A 55 -13.95 -9.61 3.84
N GLN A 56 -12.68 -9.46 3.52
CA GLN A 56 -11.67 -10.49 3.68
C GLN A 56 -10.53 -9.90 4.50
N MET A 57 -10.12 -10.62 5.53
CA MET A 57 -9.06 -10.20 6.44
C MET A 57 -7.95 -11.26 6.43
N LEU A 58 -6.74 -10.83 6.11
CA LEU A 58 -5.54 -11.65 6.10
C LEU A 58 -4.71 -11.33 7.35
N PHE A 59 -4.54 -12.33 8.21
CA PHE A 59 -3.56 -12.29 9.29
C PHE A 59 -2.23 -12.81 8.77
N ALA A 60 -1.21 -11.96 8.79
CA ALA A 60 0.12 -12.28 8.31
C ALA A 60 1.18 -11.79 9.32
N PRO A 61 2.26 -12.55 9.53
CA PRO A 61 3.37 -12.10 10.37
C PRO A 61 4.18 -11.01 9.67
N GLY A 62 4.79 -10.11 10.47
CA GLY A 62 5.75 -9.12 9.95
C GLY A 62 5.14 -7.94 9.20
N LEU A 63 3.87 -7.62 9.47
CA LEU A 63 3.27 -6.35 9.06
C LEU A 63 3.82 -5.19 9.92
N ASP A 64 4.00 -4.03 9.32
CA ASP A 64 4.58 -2.82 9.92
C ASP A 64 3.48 -1.89 10.48
N ASP A 65 3.90 -0.78 11.12
CA ASP A 65 3.04 0.31 11.62
C ASP A 65 1.84 -0.13 12.48
N ASN A 66 2.10 -1.15 13.32
CA ASN A 66 1.16 -1.77 14.25
C ASN A 66 -0.02 -2.49 13.57
N CYS A 67 0.07 -2.78 12.29
CA CYS A 67 -0.88 -3.64 11.61
C CYS A 67 -0.63 -5.09 12.05
N THR A 68 -1.69 -5.82 12.44
CA THR A 68 -1.67 -7.27 12.70
C THR A 68 -2.44 -8.04 11.63
N SER A 69 -3.26 -7.32 10.86
CA SER A 69 -3.99 -7.85 9.73
C SER A 69 -4.08 -6.82 8.60
N VAL A 70 -4.34 -7.31 7.39
CA VAL A 70 -4.78 -6.46 6.27
C VAL A 70 -6.17 -6.87 5.83
N TYR A 71 -6.99 -5.91 5.43
CA TYR A 71 -8.37 -6.17 5.00
C TYR A 71 -8.67 -5.61 3.62
N LEU A 72 -9.61 -6.23 2.91
CA LEU A 72 -10.18 -5.71 1.67
C LEU A 72 -11.68 -6.01 1.60
N TYR A 73 -12.38 -5.25 0.77
CA TYR A 73 -13.76 -5.51 0.37
C TYR A 73 -13.77 -6.28 -0.96
N SER A 74 -14.11 -7.57 -0.91
CA SER A 74 -14.05 -8.46 -2.08
C SER A 74 -15.12 -8.17 -3.13
N ASP A 75 -16.16 -7.43 -2.76
CA ASP A 75 -17.17 -6.89 -3.66
C ASP A 75 -16.75 -5.58 -4.34
N THR A 76 -15.78 -4.85 -3.78
CA THR A 76 -15.23 -3.61 -4.37
C THR A 76 -14.09 -3.90 -5.34
N ASP A 77 -13.19 -4.82 -5.00
CA ASP A 77 -12.07 -5.21 -5.87
C ASP A 77 -11.93 -6.74 -5.95
N VAL A 78 -12.67 -7.32 -6.90
CA VAL A 78 -12.70 -8.76 -7.16
C VAL A 78 -11.34 -9.27 -7.64
N VAL A 79 -10.56 -8.46 -8.37
CA VAL A 79 -9.27 -8.86 -8.93
C VAL A 79 -8.21 -8.93 -7.83
N LEU A 80 -8.16 -7.92 -6.96
CA LEU A 80 -7.30 -7.92 -5.78
C LEU A 80 -7.62 -9.12 -4.88
N TYR A 81 -8.91 -9.38 -4.63
CA TYR A 81 -9.34 -10.55 -3.86
C TYR A 81 -8.90 -11.87 -4.51
N ALA A 82 -9.16 -12.07 -5.79
CA ALA A 82 -8.79 -13.29 -6.49
C ALA A 82 -7.26 -13.50 -6.51
N THR A 83 -6.50 -12.43 -6.67
CA THR A 83 -5.03 -12.46 -6.62
C THR A 83 -4.53 -12.86 -5.24
N LEU A 84 -5.07 -12.26 -4.18
CA LEU A 84 -4.73 -12.62 -2.80
C LEU A 84 -5.10 -14.07 -2.51
N LEU A 85 -6.31 -14.49 -2.87
CA LEU A 85 -6.78 -15.85 -2.65
C LEU A 85 -5.85 -16.85 -3.34
N LYS A 86 -5.50 -16.63 -4.61
CA LYS A 86 -4.53 -17.45 -5.34
C LYS A 86 -3.18 -17.50 -4.63
N ALA A 87 -2.63 -16.36 -4.22
CA ALA A 87 -1.33 -16.29 -3.56
C ALA A 87 -1.31 -17.15 -2.28
N VAL A 88 -2.36 -17.02 -1.45
CA VAL A 88 -2.53 -17.77 -0.19
C VAL A 88 -2.75 -19.26 -0.44
N THR A 89 -3.71 -19.63 -1.29
CA THR A 89 -4.08 -21.05 -1.51
C THR A 89 -2.98 -21.83 -2.20
N SER A 90 -2.25 -21.18 -3.11
CA SER A 90 -1.11 -21.79 -3.83
C SER A 90 0.21 -21.66 -3.06
N LYS A 91 0.20 -21.06 -1.85
CA LYS A 91 1.37 -20.90 -0.98
C LYS A 91 2.54 -20.21 -1.68
N LEU A 92 2.26 -19.22 -2.53
CA LEU A 92 3.26 -18.52 -3.33
C LEU A 92 3.97 -17.44 -2.50
N SER A 93 5.09 -16.94 -3.03
CA SER A 93 5.68 -15.69 -2.53
C SER A 93 4.91 -14.50 -3.12
N TYR A 94 4.59 -13.50 -2.31
CA TYR A 94 3.84 -12.33 -2.75
C TYR A 94 4.16 -11.09 -1.93
N LYS A 95 3.93 -9.93 -2.55
CA LYS A 95 4.06 -8.61 -1.96
C LYS A 95 2.69 -8.08 -1.60
N LEU A 96 2.55 -7.62 -0.37
CA LEU A 96 1.40 -6.87 0.12
C LEU A 96 1.75 -5.37 0.13
N VAL A 97 0.84 -4.54 -0.35
CA VAL A 97 0.85 -3.09 -0.14
C VAL A 97 -0.43 -2.71 0.57
N TYR A 98 -0.31 -1.96 1.67
CA TYR A 98 -1.46 -1.58 2.50
C TYR A 98 -1.31 -0.16 3.03
N SER A 99 -2.44 0.52 3.15
CA SER A 99 -2.55 1.86 3.72
C SER A 99 -2.31 1.83 5.23
N ILE A 100 -1.54 2.79 5.72
CA ILE A 100 -1.32 3.06 7.15
C ILE A 100 -2.13 4.28 7.64
N GLU A 101 -2.93 4.87 6.75
CA GLU A 101 -3.77 6.04 7.06
C GLU A 101 -4.76 5.72 8.17
N THR A 102 -4.73 6.51 9.24
CA THR A 102 -5.47 6.23 10.47
C THR A 102 -6.98 6.33 10.32
N ASP A 103 -7.47 7.14 9.38
CA ASP A 103 -8.89 7.27 9.02
C ASP A 103 -9.43 6.08 8.21
N THR A 104 -8.54 5.29 7.62
CA THR A 104 -8.89 4.05 6.91
C THR A 104 -8.53 2.78 7.70
N ARG A 105 -7.97 2.93 8.92
CA ARG A 105 -7.69 1.78 9.79
C ARG A 105 -8.98 1.19 10.32
N GLY A 106 -9.00 -0.14 10.35
CA GLY A 106 -9.97 -0.89 11.10
C GLY A 106 -11.34 -0.91 10.46
N PRO A 107 -11.74 -2.02 9.83
CA PRO A 107 -13.16 -2.29 9.80
C PRO A 107 -13.66 -2.32 11.26
N TRP A 108 -14.74 -1.58 11.54
CA TRP A 108 -15.31 -1.47 12.90
C TRP A 108 -14.42 -0.78 13.94
N GLY A 109 -13.45 0.03 13.51
CA GLY A 109 -12.59 0.80 14.42
C GLY A 109 -11.42 0.00 15.03
N ASP A 110 -11.05 -1.14 14.45
CA ASP A 110 -9.84 -1.88 14.84
C ASP A 110 -8.55 -1.17 14.38
N PRO A 111 -7.77 -0.55 15.28
CA PRO A 111 -6.60 0.22 14.88
C PRO A 111 -5.45 -0.65 14.34
N GLN A 112 -5.54 -1.98 14.47
CA GLN A 112 -4.51 -2.94 14.03
C GLN A 112 -4.81 -3.57 12.66
N SER A 113 -5.93 -3.20 12.02
CA SER A 113 -6.28 -3.72 10.70
C SER A 113 -6.09 -2.65 9.64
N CYS A 114 -5.29 -2.94 8.62
CA CYS A 114 -4.87 -1.94 7.62
C CYS A 114 -5.45 -2.27 6.24
N MET A 115 -5.89 -1.25 5.49
CA MET A 115 -6.57 -1.49 4.22
C MET A 115 -5.56 -1.95 3.16
N LEU A 116 -5.81 -3.11 2.56
CA LEU A 116 -4.99 -3.64 1.49
C LEU A 116 -5.24 -2.84 0.20
N THR A 117 -4.17 -2.33 -0.40
CA THR A 117 -4.24 -1.53 -1.63
C THR A 117 -3.68 -2.29 -2.84
N SER A 118 -2.77 -3.25 -2.65
CA SER A 118 -2.24 -4.06 -3.74
C SER A 118 -1.71 -5.42 -3.27
N VAL A 119 -1.80 -6.42 -4.15
CA VAL A 119 -1.11 -7.71 -4.03
C VAL A 119 -0.39 -8.02 -5.33
N THR A 120 0.89 -8.37 -5.27
CA THR A 120 1.65 -8.82 -6.43
C THR A 120 2.29 -10.18 -6.14
N ILE A 121 1.98 -11.19 -6.94
CA ILE A 121 2.61 -12.51 -6.84
C ILE A 121 4.00 -12.43 -7.49
N HIS A 122 5.02 -12.89 -6.77
CA HIS A 122 6.36 -13.06 -7.31
C HIS A 122 6.54 -14.53 -7.69
N GLN A 123 6.87 -14.77 -8.96
CA GLN A 123 7.20 -16.10 -9.49
C GLN A 123 8.70 -16.35 -9.41
#